data_AF-A0A0M8T7X1-F1
#
_entry.id   AF-A0A0M8T7X1-F1
#
_cell.length_a   1.000
_cell.length_b   1.000
_cell.length_c   1.000
_cell.angle_alpha   90.00
_cell.angle_beta   90.00
_cell.angle_gamma   90.00
#
_symmetry.space_group_name_H-M   'P 1'
#
loop_
_entity.id
_entity.type
_entity.pdbx_description
1 polymer ?
#
loop_
_entity_poly.entity_id
_entity_poly.type
_entity_poly.pdbx_seq_one_letter_code
_entity_poly.pdbx_strand_id
1 'polypeptide(L)'
;MLHAKRNDPPSRQYEITEDGRALTAFSLRRGRVGARFTLHGVDYLVRTHRFSGSYELLGADGTAVATTDRVRRSWHMTCSGRVIPFSRTAAADREHTMLDDGGERVGAIRLTGHLRSEATADLPGLDSGLQVFALVVVLLRRRRKRAAAAVRGASLSGG
;
A
#
# COMPACT_ATOMS: atom_id res chain seq x y z
N MET A 1 -2.19 -13.09 -9.27
CA MET A 1 -1.75 -12.66 -7.90
C MET A 1 -0.64 -11.64 -8.07
N LEU A 2 -0.68 -10.50 -7.36
CA LEU A 2 0.37 -9.50 -7.47
C LEU A 2 1.52 -9.75 -6.49
N HIS A 3 2.75 -9.60 -6.97
CA HIS A 3 3.98 -9.67 -6.21
C HIS A 3 4.75 -8.38 -6.36
N ALA A 4 5.12 -7.74 -5.26
CA ALA A 4 6.04 -6.61 -5.26
C ALA A 4 7.39 -7.04 -4.68
N LYS A 5 8.47 -6.80 -5.43
CA LYS A 5 9.84 -7.02 -5.00
C LYS A 5 10.58 -5.68 -4.99
N ARG A 6 11.39 -5.45 -3.96
CA ARG A 6 12.28 -4.28 -3.92
C ARG A 6 13.53 -4.57 -4.76
N ASN A 7 13.76 -3.77 -5.80
CA ASN A 7 14.85 -4.01 -6.75
C ASN A 7 16.21 -3.58 -6.19
N ASP A 8 16.27 -2.47 -5.45
CA ASP A 8 17.54 -1.97 -4.89
C ASP A 8 17.39 -1.36 -3.47
N PRO A 9 18.34 -1.64 -2.55
CA PRO A 9 18.33 -1.09 -1.19
C PRO A 9 18.35 0.46 -1.11
N PRO A 10 19.13 1.19 -1.93
CA PRO A 10 19.12 2.65 -1.87
C PRO A 10 17.92 3.29 -2.58
N SER A 11 17.45 2.71 -3.70
CA SER A 11 16.46 3.36 -4.58
C SER A 11 15.03 3.31 -4.06
N ARG A 12 14.72 2.35 -3.16
CA ARG A 12 13.36 2.09 -2.63
C ARG A 12 12.32 1.96 -3.75
N GLN A 13 12.77 1.43 -4.88
CA GLN A 13 11.96 1.09 -6.02
C GLN A 13 11.42 -0.32 -5.82
N TYR A 14 10.13 -0.46 -6.05
CA TYR A 14 9.41 -1.71 -6.03
C TYR A 14 8.98 -2.00 -7.46
N GLU A 15 9.31 -3.20 -7.92
CA GLU A 15 8.72 -3.76 -9.12
C GLU A 15 7.55 -4.65 -8.70
N ILE A 16 6.42 -4.45 -9.36
CA ILE A 16 5.23 -5.27 -9.22
C ILE A 16 5.18 -6.19 -10.41
N THR A 17 5.10 -7.49 -10.14
CA THR A 17 4.87 -8.53 -11.12
C THR A 17 3.51 -9.18 -10.87
N GLU A 18 2.88 -9.65 -11.94
CA GLU A 18 1.70 -10.50 -11.90
C GLU A 18 2.06 -11.81 -12.62
N ASP A 19 1.90 -12.94 -11.93
CA ASP A 19 2.19 -14.28 -12.47
C ASP A 19 3.59 -14.37 -13.12
N GLY A 20 4.57 -13.70 -12.50
CA GLY A 20 5.97 -13.67 -12.95
C GLY A 20 6.29 -12.64 -14.03
N ARG A 21 5.31 -11.90 -14.55
CA ARG A 21 5.51 -10.85 -15.55
C ARG A 21 5.53 -9.47 -14.92
N ALA A 22 6.48 -8.62 -15.30
CA ALA A 22 6.54 -7.23 -14.84
C ALA A 22 5.29 -6.47 -15.26
N LEU A 23 4.54 -5.97 -14.26
CA LEU A 23 3.28 -5.26 -14.44
C LEU A 23 3.49 -3.75 -14.32
N THR A 24 4.21 -3.31 -13.28
CA THR A 24 4.53 -1.89 -13.06
C THR A 24 5.70 -1.73 -12.08
N ALA A 25 6.21 -0.53 -11.92
CA ALA A 25 7.13 -0.18 -10.86
C ALA A 25 6.73 1.13 -10.19
N PHE A 26 6.99 1.24 -8.90
CA PHE A 26 6.79 2.47 -8.13
C PHE A 26 7.96 2.76 -7.22
N SER A 27 8.18 4.04 -6.92
CA SER A 27 9.26 4.45 -6.01
C SER A 27 8.72 5.18 -4.79
N LEU A 28 9.21 4.78 -3.61
CA LEU A 28 8.88 5.40 -2.33
C LEU A 28 10.03 6.32 -1.84
N ARG A 29 10.53 7.22 -2.69
CA ARG A 29 11.66 8.13 -2.34
C ARG A 29 11.38 9.00 -1.10
N ARG A 30 12.43 9.47 -0.41
CA ARG A 30 12.34 10.51 0.66
C ARG A 30 11.83 11.84 0.07
N GLY A 31 11.08 12.61 0.86
CA GLY A 31 10.54 13.92 0.46
C GLY A 31 9.21 13.91 -0.28
N ARG A 32 8.91 12.91 -1.13
CA ARG A 32 7.65 12.87 -1.89
C ARG A 32 6.42 12.56 -1.01
N VAL A 33 5.34 13.31 -1.24
CA VAL A 33 4.01 13.10 -0.65
C VAL A 33 3.27 12.06 -1.50
N GLY A 34 3.60 10.78 -1.34
CA GLY A 34 2.92 9.69 -2.04
C GLY A 34 3.80 8.79 -2.91
N ALA A 35 3.18 8.15 -3.89
CA ALA A 35 3.81 7.24 -4.86
C ALA A 35 3.19 7.43 -6.25
N ARG A 36 3.93 7.11 -7.31
CA ARG A 36 3.44 7.07 -8.69
C ARG A 36 3.77 5.72 -9.31
N PHE A 37 2.90 5.25 -10.18
CA PHE A 37 3.08 4.03 -10.96
C PHE A 37 2.32 4.15 -12.28
N THR A 38 2.78 3.43 -13.29
CA THR A 38 2.14 3.37 -14.61
C THR A 38 1.69 1.95 -14.84
N LEU A 39 0.40 1.73 -15.07
CA LEU A 39 -0.19 0.41 -15.24
C LEU A 39 -0.98 0.39 -16.54
N HIS A 40 -0.66 -0.57 -17.43
CA HIS A 40 -1.28 -0.68 -18.76
C HIS A 40 -1.26 0.66 -19.55
N GLY A 41 -0.19 1.45 -19.41
CA GLY A 41 -0.06 2.75 -20.07
C GLY A 41 -0.80 3.91 -19.39
N VAL A 42 -1.48 3.66 -18.27
CA VAL A 42 -2.17 4.70 -17.49
C VAL A 42 -1.34 5.10 -16.28
N ASP A 43 -1.12 6.41 -16.14
CA ASP A 43 -0.41 6.97 -14.99
C ASP A 43 -1.35 7.14 -13.79
N TYR A 44 -0.89 6.63 -12.66
CA TYR A 44 -1.57 6.75 -11.38
C TYR A 44 -0.73 7.49 -10.35
N LEU A 45 -1.39 8.31 -9.54
CA LEU A 45 -0.81 9.01 -8.41
C LEU A 45 -1.50 8.60 -7.11
N VAL A 46 -0.73 8.00 -6.19
CA VAL A 46 -1.15 7.77 -4.82
C VAL A 46 -0.86 9.03 -4.00
N ARG A 47 -1.89 9.83 -3.71
CA ARG A 47 -1.80 11.02 -2.87
C ARG A 47 -1.92 10.64 -1.39
N THR A 48 -1.05 11.21 -0.56
CA THR A 48 -1.07 10.99 0.90
C THR A 48 -1.59 12.21 1.63
N HIS A 49 -2.65 12.04 2.41
CA HIS A 49 -3.15 13.08 3.31
C HIS A 49 -2.54 12.90 4.70
N ARG A 50 -1.45 13.61 4.99
CA ARG A 50 -0.64 13.35 6.20
C ARG A 50 -1.41 13.61 7.50
N PHE A 51 -2.32 14.57 7.53
CA PHE A 51 -3.07 14.92 8.74
C PHE A 51 -4.12 13.86 9.07
N SER A 52 -4.99 13.53 8.12
CA SER A 52 -6.03 12.50 8.26
C SER A 52 -5.44 11.08 8.34
N GLY A 53 -4.33 10.82 7.64
CA GLY A 53 -3.78 9.49 7.44
C GLY A 53 -4.56 8.66 6.42
N SER A 54 -5.36 9.31 5.58
CA SER A 54 -6.02 8.74 4.40
C SER A 54 -5.14 8.83 3.16
N TYR A 55 -5.50 8.05 2.14
CA TYR A 55 -4.82 8.00 0.85
C TYR A 55 -5.85 8.05 -0.27
N GLU A 56 -5.44 8.55 -1.42
CA GLU A 56 -6.25 8.57 -2.63
C GLU A 56 -5.43 8.06 -3.80
N LEU A 57 -6.08 7.29 -4.67
CA LEU A 57 -5.58 6.93 -5.98
C LEU A 57 -6.20 7.89 -6.99
N LEU A 58 -5.36 8.64 -7.69
CA LEU A 58 -5.75 9.54 -8.76
C LEU A 58 -5.38 8.90 -10.10
N GLY A 59 -6.30 8.93 -11.06
CA GLY A 59 -6.04 8.59 -12.46
C GLY A 59 -5.23 9.67 -13.19
N ALA A 60 -4.99 9.46 -14.48
CA ALA A 60 -4.19 10.35 -15.32
C ALA A 60 -4.82 11.76 -15.48
N ASP A 61 -6.14 11.84 -15.41
CA ASP A 61 -6.94 13.07 -15.43
C ASP A 61 -6.98 13.80 -14.08
N GLY A 62 -6.38 13.21 -13.03
CA GLY A 62 -6.40 13.73 -11.67
C GLY A 62 -7.66 13.37 -10.88
N THR A 63 -8.59 12.62 -11.46
CA THR A 63 -9.82 12.19 -10.79
C THR A 63 -9.53 11.09 -9.78
N ALA A 64 -10.17 11.14 -8.62
CA ALA A 64 -10.04 10.10 -7.61
C ALA A 64 -10.78 8.82 -8.06
N VAL A 65 -10.03 7.77 -8.31
CA VAL A 65 -10.56 6.45 -8.67
C VAL A 65 -10.78 5.56 -7.44
N ALA A 66 -10.01 5.81 -6.37
CA ALA A 66 -10.20 5.16 -5.08
C ALA A 66 -9.71 6.04 -3.93
N THR A 67 -10.29 5.86 -2.76
CA THR A 67 -9.88 6.54 -1.52
C THR A 67 -9.82 5.53 -0.37
N THR A 68 -9.12 5.90 0.70
CA THR A 68 -9.17 5.15 1.95
C THR A 68 -9.63 6.05 3.09
N ASP A 69 -10.19 5.46 4.13
CA ASP A 69 -10.20 6.10 5.44
C ASP A 69 -8.79 6.10 6.07
N ARG A 70 -8.71 6.38 7.37
CA ARG A 70 -7.44 6.35 8.09
C ARG A 70 -6.92 4.93 8.26
N VAL A 71 -5.83 4.62 7.58
CA VAL A 71 -5.26 3.26 7.53
C VAL A 71 -4.59 2.86 8.86
N ARG A 72 -5.27 2.02 9.65
CA ARG A 72 -4.83 1.59 10.99
C ARG A 72 -4.74 0.06 11.11
N ARG A 73 -5.50 -0.54 12.04
CA ARG A 73 -5.63 -1.99 12.23
C ARG A 73 -6.79 -2.49 11.37
N SER A 74 -7.91 -1.78 11.40
CA SER A 74 -8.99 -1.91 10.43
C SER A 74 -9.09 -0.60 9.66
N TRP A 75 -9.48 -0.68 8.39
CA TRP A 75 -9.60 0.46 7.48
C TRP A 75 -10.47 0.06 6.28
N HIS A 76 -10.95 1.05 5.54
CA HIS A 76 -11.80 0.83 4.39
C HIS A 76 -11.19 1.48 3.15
N MET A 77 -11.41 0.84 2.01
CA MET A 77 -11.14 1.39 0.68
C MET A 77 -12.47 1.65 -0.02
N THR A 78 -12.67 2.86 -0.52
CA THR A 78 -13.83 3.20 -1.33
C THR A 78 -13.41 3.31 -2.79
N CYS A 79 -14.08 2.58 -3.69
CA CYS A 79 -13.85 2.63 -5.13
C CYS A 79 -15.12 2.26 -5.88
N SER A 80 -15.42 2.94 -7.00
CA SER A 80 -16.59 2.64 -7.84
C SER A 80 -17.90 2.50 -7.07
N GLY A 81 -18.11 3.34 -6.05
CA GLY A 81 -19.30 3.30 -5.17
C GLY A 81 -19.35 2.17 -4.14
N ARG A 82 -18.33 1.29 -4.09
CA ARG A 82 -18.22 0.18 -3.12
C ARG A 82 -17.29 0.55 -1.98
N VAL A 83 -17.58 0.02 -0.79
CA VAL A 83 -16.71 0.12 0.38
C VAL A 83 -16.16 -1.27 0.68
N ILE A 84 -14.84 -1.41 0.63
CA ILE A 84 -14.15 -2.68 0.83
C ILE A 84 -13.45 -2.64 2.18
N PRO A 85 -13.89 -3.46 3.15
CA PRO A 85 -13.27 -3.53 4.47
C PRO A 85 -11.94 -4.30 4.45
N PHE A 86 -10.97 -3.77 5.18
CA PHE A 86 -9.69 -4.42 5.44
C PHE A 86 -9.43 -4.51 6.94
N SER A 87 -8.88 -5.64 7.37
CA SER A 87 -8.49 -5.87 8.76
C SER A 87 -7.11 -6.51 8.87
N ARG A 88 -6.31 -6.03 9.80
CA ARG A 88 -4.99 -6.59 10.10
C ARG A 88 -5.13 -7.83 10.95
N THR A 89 -4.77 -8.97 10.39
CA THR A 89 -4.89 -10.30 11.00
C THR A 89 -3.60 -10.79 11.66
N ALA A 90 -2.43 -10.39 11.17
CA ALA A 90 -1.16 -10.90 11.68
C ALA A 90 -0.40 -9.94 12.61
N ALA A 91 0.36 -10.53 13.54
CA ALA A 91 1.29 -9.81 14.41
C ALA A 91 2.31 -8.99 13.61
N ALA A 92 2.72 -7.86 14.19
CA ALA A 92 3.72 -6.96 13.63
C ALA A 92 3.40 -6.36 12.25
N ASP A 93 2.13 -6.24 11.82
CA ASP A 93 1.79 -5.55 10.56
C ASP A 93 2.25 -6.29 9.30
N ARG A 94 2.17 -7.63 9.33
CA ARG A 94 2.63 -8.50 8.24
C ARG A 94 1.52 -8.90 7.26
N GLU A 95 0.27 -8.87 7.68
CA GLU A 95 -0.87 -9.27 6.84
C GLU A 95 -2.05 -8.34 7.09
N HIS A 96 -2.71 -7.94 6.01
CA HIS A 96 -4.06 -7.35 6.03
C HIS A 96 -4.97 -8.22 5.17
N THR A 97 -6.16 -8.49 5.65
CA THR A 97 -7.17 -9.30 5.00
C THR A 97 -8.25 -8.39 4.45
N MET A 98 -8.65 -8.63 3.22
CA MET A 98 -9.85 -8.06 2.61
C MET A 98 -11.06 -8.90 3.04
N LEU A 99 -12.08 -8.22 3.53
CA LEU A 99 -13.31 -8.83 4.00
C LEU A 99 -14.43 -8.55 3.01
N ASP A 100 -15.39 -9.47 2.88
CA ASP A 100 -16.65 -9.20 2.21
C ASP A 100 -17.66 -8.49 3.14
N ASP A 101 -18.87 -8.27 2.65
CA ASP A 101 -19.96 -7.63 3.40
C ASP A 101 -20.41 -8.47 4.62
N GLY A 102 -20.16 -9.79 4.59
CA GLY A 102 -20.42 -10.71 5.70
C GLY A 102 -19.30 -10.75 6.75
N GLY A 103 -18.17 -10.08 6.49
CA GLY A 103 -16.99 -10.10 7.35
C GLY A 103 -16.08 -11.31 7.11
N GLU A 104 -16.32 -12.11 6.07
CA GLU A 104 -15.52 -13.27 5.71
C GLU A 104 -14.27 -12.87 4.94
N ARG A 105 -13.19 -13.65 5.11
CA ARG A 105 -11.93 -13.41 4.42
C ARG A 105 -12.05 -13.79 2.95
N VAL A 106 -11.94 -12.80 2.08
CA VAL A 106 -11.95 -12.99 0.61
C VAL A 106 -10.62 -12.73 -0.06
N GLY A 107 -9.70 -11.99 0.58
CA GLY A 107 -8.37 -11.72 0.00
C GLY A 107 -7.35 -11.29 1.05
N ALA A 108 -6.09 -11.11 0.66
CA ALA A 108 -5.06 -10.63 1.55
C ALA A 108 -3.88 -9.92 0.89
N ILE A 109 -3.28 -9.01 1.66
CA ILE A 109 -2.01 -8.37 1.42
C ILE A 109 -1.01 -8.90 2.45
N ARG A 110 0.06 -9.55 1.99
CA ARG A 110 1.12 -10.12 2.83
C ARG A 110 2.43 -9.38 2.59
N LEU A 111 3.17 -9.11 3.66
CA LEU A 111 4.53 -8.53 3.59
C LEU A 111 5.55 -9.61 3.95
N THR A 112 6.37 -10.04 2.98
CA THR A 112 7.31 -11.17 3.07
C THR A 112 8.78 -10.73 2.85
N GLY A 113 9.74 -11.64 3.09
CA GLY A 113 11.16 -11.43 2.82
C GLY A 113 11.97 -10.74 3.93
N HIS A 114 13.31 -10.68 3.76
CA HIS A 114 14.24 -10.08 4.72
C HIS A 114 14.01 -8.57 4.85
N LEU A 115 13.87 -8.04 6.07
CA LEU A 115 13.35 -6.68 6.35
C LEU A 115 11.98 -6.36 5.73
N ARG A 116 11.27 -7.38 5.26
CA ARG A 116 10.04 -7.31 4.48
C ARG A 116 10.18 -6.41 3.25
N SER A 117 11.15 -6.79 2.42
CA SER A 117 11.44 -6.23 1.10
C SER A 117 10.45 -6.64 0.02
N GLU A 118 9.69 -7.70 0.29
CA GLU A 118 8.72 -8.27 -0.62
C GLU A 118 7.31 -8.09 -0.05
N ALA A 119 6.34 -8.07 -0.94
CA ALA A 119 4.95 -8.05 -0.57
C ALA A 119 4.13 -8.76 -1.65
N THR A 120 3.03 -9.38 -1.27
CA THR A 120 2.06 -9.95 -2.21
C THR A 120 0.69 -9.37 -1.92
N ALA A 121 -0.08 -9.16 -2.98
CA ALA A 121 -1.49 -8.79 -2.88
C ALA A 121 -2.29 -9.79 -3.72
N ASP A 122 -3.23 -10.44 -3.07
CA ASP A 122 -4.19 -11.34 -3.68
C ASP A 122 -5.58 -10.89 -3.24
N LEU A 123 -6.22 -10.07 -4.07
CA LEU A 123 -7.44 -9.36 -3.76
C LEU A 123 -8.46 -9.62 -4.87
N PRO A 124 -9.14 -10.79 -4.85
CA PRO A 124 -10.04 -11.18 -5.92
C PRO A 124 -11.20 -10.19 -6.06
N GLY A 125 -11.61 -9.95 -7.30
CA GLY A 125 -12.68 -8.99 -7.62
C GLY A 125 -12.24 -7.53 -7.66
N LEU A 126 -10.95 -7.24 -7.43
CA LEU A 126 -10.37 -5.91 -7.64
C LEU A 126 -9.51 -5.86 -8.89
N ASP A 127 -9.65 -4.79 -9.65
CA ASP A 127 -8.77 -4.49 -10.79
C ASP A 127 -7.32 -4.30 -10.32
N SER A 128 -6.35 -4.64 -11.16
CA SER A 128 -4.93 -4.62 -10.81
C SER A 128 -4.48 -3.25 -10.27
N GLY A 129 -5.03 -2.14 -10.77
CA GLY A 129 -4.74 -0.79 -10.25
C GLY A 129 -5.14 -0.59 -8.79
N LEU A 130 -6.30 -1.12 -8.39
CA LEU A 130 -6.79 -1.07 -7.01
C LEU A 130 -5.96 -1.98 -6.09
N GLN A 131 -5.55 -3.14 -6.59
CA GLN A 131 -4.67 -4.03 -5.85
C GLN A 131 -3.30 -3.38 -5.59
N VAL A 132 -2.71 -2.75 -6.62
CA VAL A 132 -1.47 -1.98 -6.50
C VAL A 132 -1.64 -0.84 -5.48
N PHE A 133 -2.76 -0.12 -5.52
CA PHE A 133 -3.03 0.96 -4.57
C PHE A 133 -3.10 0.47 -3.12
N ALA A 134 -3.89 -0.56 -2.84
CA ALA A 134 -4.01 -1.12 -1.50
C ALA A 134 -2.65 -1.59 -0.95
N LEU A 135 -1.84 -2.22 -1.81
CA LEU A 135 -0.46 -2.62 -1.48
C LEU A 135 0.44 -1.43 -1.13
N VAL A 136 0.45 -0.40 -1.97
CA VAL A 136 1.24 0.83 -1.78
C VAL A 136 0.84 1.54 -0.49
N VAL A 137 -0.45 1.61 -0.18
CA VAL A 137 -1.00 2.22 1.03
C VAL A 137 -0.45 1.53 2.29
N VAL A 138 -0.45 0.20 2.33
CA VAL A 138 0.11 -0.58 3.45
C VAL A 138 1.61 -0.29 3.62
N LEU A 139 2.37 -0.23 2.52
CA LEU A 139 3.81 0.08 2.53
C LEU A 139 4.10 1.51 3.02
N LEU A 140 3.34 2.51 2.55
CA LEU A 140 3.46 3.91 2.96
C LEU A 140 3.15 4.08 4.46
N ARG A 141 2.06 3.48 4.94
CA ARG A 141 1.68 3.49 6.35
C ARG A 141 2.78 2.88 7.23
N ARG A 142 3.34 1.74 6.83
CA ARG A 142 4.45 1.10 7.56
C ARG A 142 5.71 1.98 7.59
N ARG A 143 6.02 2.66 6.48
CA ARG A 143 7.12 3.62 6.42
C ARG A 143 6.92 4.77 7.39
N ARG A 144 5.71 5.34 7.46
CA ARG A 144 5.37 6.40 8.42
C ARG A 144 5.59 5.94 9.86
N LYS A 145 5.12 4.73 10.20
CA LYS A 145 5.31 4.16 11.55
C LYS A 145 6.79 4.01 11.92
N ARG A 146 7.63 3.55 10.99
CA ARG A 146 9.09 3.42 11.20
C ARG A 146 9.78 4.78 11.36
N ALA A 147 9.42 5.77 10.55
CA ALA A 147 9.98 7.12 10.67
C ALA A 147 9.62 7.75 12.03
N ALA A 148 8.37 7.62 12.48
CA ALA A 148 7.94 8.09 13.79
C ALA A 148 8.68 7.36 14.94
N ALA A 149 8.90 6.05 14.82
CA ALA A 149 9.65 5.29 15.82
C ALA A 149 11.14 5.69 15.88
N ALA A 150 11.77 5.96 14.73
CA ALA A 150 13.15 6.42 14.67
C ALA A 150 13.34 7.80 15.32
N VAL A 151 12.42 8.73 15.09
CA VAL A 151 12.43 10.04 15.77
C VAL A 151 12.31 9.88 17.29
N ARG A 152 11.40 9.01 17.76
CA ARG A 152 11.24 8.70 19.19
C ARG A 152 12.49 8.05 19.79
N GLY A 153 13.16 7.16 19.06
CA GLY A 153 14.41 6.53 19.50
C GLY A 153 15.55 7.53 19.63
N ALA A 154 15.69 8.43 18.66
CA ALA A 154 16.72 9.48 18.69
C ALA A 154 16.51 10.48 19.84
N SER A 155 15.25 10.77 20.22
CA SER A 155 14.95 11.62 21.39
C SER A 155 15.19 10.95 22.74
N LEU A 156 15.30 9.61 22.79
CA LEU A 156 15.53 8.85 24.03
C LEU A 156 17.00 8.49 24.26
N SER A 157 17.85 8.56 23.23
CA SER A 157 19.29 8.29 23.32
C SER A 157 20.14 9.54 23.53
N GLY A 158 19.51 10.70 23.80
CA GLY A 158 20.17 11.99 23.94
C GLY A 158 19.99 12.64 25.33
N GLY A 159 19.76 11.83 26.37
CA GLY A 159 19.67 12.27 27.76
C GLY A 159 20.86 11.77 28.57
#